data_AF-A0A109HJX4-F1
#
_entry.id   AF-A0A109HJX4-F1
#
_cell.length_a   1.000
_cell.length_b   1.000
_cell.length_c   1.000
_cell.angle_alpha   90.00
_cell.angle_beta   90.00
_cell.angle_gamma   90.00
#
_symmetry.space_group_name_H-M   'P 1'
#
loop_
_entity.id
_entity.type
_entity.pdbx_description
1 polymer ?
#
loop_
_entity_poly.entity_id
_entity_poly.type
_entity_poly.pdbx_seq_one_letter_code
_entity_poly.pdbx_strand_id
1 'polypeptide(L)'
;MTDTPLHTLASAAGLLVDWIDASDTPRTVGTDTLRSVLGALGLDAHDDAACRDSLRRLQANANVEASLLTADLGTPIDAGGTPGAAYRLEHEDGRRRDGRFDAQGRVAALDSHGYWTLQHGDRHATLALAPPRCYGVAEAVGADAPRRWGLSLQVYSAQGPDDAGIGDADGVAAWAGRIAQAGGDAIALSPVHAARPIGTHYSPYSPGDRRFLDPLQAAPARVLGAAAAQRALQAAGLEQAFADAQTRALIDWPASSAAKWQWLRQLHADFAQADSALHADFATFQLARGAALRDYAAFAARDFGDTDPALHSFAQWLAARSWAGVQQQARAAGMGIGLIADLAVGFDPGGAEAAAWPQAVLAGLELGAPPDAFNGDGQAWGIGGYSPNGLRASGFAPFIELLRAVMRDRGGVRIDHILGLLRLWTIPRGASSADGVYLRYPLHDLLRLLALESWRHRAIVIGEDLGVVPDGIRAELSQRGVMGIDVLLFTSDAKGAFLAPAHWRGDAIATTTTHDLPTLRGWRCGEDIDWRRRLQLSDAAQQRADHATRRADVARMDAAVAAA
;
A
#
# COMPACT_ATOMS: atom_id res chain seq x y z
N MET A 1 28.78 -6.20 24.97
CA MET A 1 28.82 -6.03 23.50
C MET A 1 30.07 -5.22 23.18
N THR A 2 30.99 -5.75 22.37
CA THR A 2 32.10 -4.94 21.86
C THR A 2 31.56 -4.11 20.71
N ASP A 3 31.37 -2.81 20.96
CA ASP A 3 30.89 -1.84 19.97
C ASP A 3 31.93 -1.72 18.85
N THR A 4 31.69 -2.41 17.72
CA THR A 4 32.59 -2.37 16.57
C THR A 4 32.20 -1.19 15.67
N PRO A 5 33.15 -0.57 14.93
CA PRO A 5 32.82 0.49 13.97
C PRO A 5 31.71 0.10 12.98
N LEU A 6 31.61 -1.19 12.63
CA LEU A 6 30.54 -1.73 11.79
C LEU A 6 29.16 -1.64 12.47
N HIS A 7 29.03 -2.07 13.73
CA HIS A 7 27.77 -2.01 14.46
C HIS A 7 27.33 -0.56 14.71
N THR A 8 28.28 0.33 15.00
CA THR A 8 28.00 1.77 15.13
C THR A 8 27.49 2.35 13.81
N LEU A 9 28.13 2.05 12.67
CA LEU A 9 27.68 2.50 11.36
C LEU A 9 26.30 1.92 11.00
N ALA A 10 26.10 0.61 11.21
CA ALA A 10 24.83 -0.07 10.96
C ALA A 10 23.68 0.58 11.73
N SER A 11 23.89 0.83 13.02
CA SER A 11 22.90 1.49 13.88
C SER A 11 22.62 2.92 13.41
N ALA A 12 23.65 3.70 13.05
CA ALA A 12 23.48 5.04 12.52
C ALA A 12 22.73 5.07 11.18
N ALA A 13 22.95 4.05 10.32
CA ALA A 13 22.27 3.88 9.04
C ALA A 13 20.81 3.43 9.17
N GLY A 14 20.35 3.13 10.39
CA GLY A 14 18.98 2.69 10.66
C GLY A 14 18.78 1.18 10.69
N LEU A 15 19.85 0.37 10.62
CA LEU A 15 19.75 -1.08 10.70
C LEU A 15 19.49 -1.52 12.16
N LEU A 16 18.65 -2.52 12.36
CA LEU A 16 18.48 -3.20 13.65
C LEU A 16 19.45 -4.38 13.69
N VAL A 17 20.62 -4.16 14.28
CA VAL A 17 21.64 -5.20 14.46
C VAL A 17 21.12 -6.33 15.33
N ASP A 18 20.37 -5.99 16.37
CA ASP A 18 19.69 -6.93 17.25
C ASP A 18 18.17 -6.79 17.09
N TRP A 19 17.48 -7.93 17.05
CA TRP A 19 16.02 -7.99 16.91
C TRP A 19 15.46 -9.26 17.58
N ILE A 20 14.14 -9.33 17.72
CA ILE A 20 13.44 -10.47 18.32
C ILE A 20 12.59 -11.12 17.23
N ASP A 21 12.72 -12.44 17.09
CA ASP A 21 11.97 -13.20 16.10
C ASP A 21 10.53 -13.53 16.55
N ALA A 22 9.77 -14.19 15.67
CA ALA A 22 8.38 -14.57 15.96
C ALA A 22 8.22 -15.56 17.12
N SER A 23 9.31 -16.20 17.56
CA SER A 23 9.35 -17.12 18.69
C SER A 23 9.89 -16.46 19.97
N ASP A 24 9.91 -15.12 20.01
CA ASP A 24 10.45 -14.32 21.12
C ASP A 24 11.94 -14.61 21.41
N THR A 25 12.69 -15.03 20.39
CA THR A 25 14.11 -15.33 20.51
C THR A 25 14.97 -14.16 20.02
N PRO A 26 15.93 -13.67 20.82
CA PRO A 26 16.88 -12.65 20.37
C PRO A 26 17.76 -13.15 19.22
N ARG A 27 17.92 -12.31 18.20
CA ARG A 27 18.75 -12.53 17.02
C ARG A 27 19.71 -11.36 16.83
N THR A 28 20.92 -11.67 16.39
CA THR A 28 21.92 -10.69 15.97
C THR A 28 22.27 -10.95 14.52
N VAL A 29 22.28 -9.88 13.71
CA VAL A 29 22.58 -9.95 12.28
C VAL A 29 24.07 -10.26 12.06
N GLY A 30 24.35 -11.11 11.06
CA GLY A 30 25.71 -11.46 10.68
C GLY A 30 26.50 -10.29 10.07
N THR A 31 27.82 -10.27 10.29
CA THR A 31 28.74 -9.26 9.76
C THR A 31 28.64 -9.10 8.24
N ASP A 32 28.56 -10.22 7.50
CA ASP A 32 28.53 -10.19 6.03
C ASP A 32 27.22 -9.57 5.51
N THR A 33 26.09 -9.88 6.14
CA THR A 33 24.80 -9.22 5.88
C THR A 33 24.89 -7.72 6.12
N LEU A 34 25.44 -7.30 7.28
CA LEU A 34 25.58 -5.86 7.58
C LEU A 34 26.42 -5.14 6.53
N ARG A 35 27.58 -5.70 6.14
CA ARG A 35 28.44 -5.10 5.12
C ARG A 35 27.76 -5.04 3.75
N SER A 36 27.06 -6.10 3.36
CA SER A 36 26.32 -6.17 2.09
C SER A 36 25.22 -5.11 2.03
N VAL A 37 24.38 -5.02 3.07
CA VAL A 37 23.28 -4.07 3.13
C VAL A 37 23.79 -2.62 3.23
N LEU A 38 24.83 -2.36 4.04
CA LEU A 38 25.46 -1.04 4.09
C LEU A 38 26.04 -0.63 2.72
N GLY A 39 26.69 -1.56 2.02
CA GLY A 39 27.20 -1.34 0.67
C GLY A 39 26.07 -0.97 -0.31
N ALA A 40 24.94 -1.67 -0.26
CA ALA A 40 23.77 -1.35 -1.07
C ALA A 40 23.14 0.02 -0.72
N LEU A 41 23.25 0.46 0.53
CA LEU A 41 22.88 1.80 0.98
C LEU A 41 23.93 2.89 0.61
N GLY A 42 25.01 2.53 -0.10
CA GLY A 42 26.08 3.45 -0.49
C GLY A 42 27.07 3.79 0.63
N LEU A 43 27.07 3.00 1.71
CA LEU A 43 27.93 3.15 2.87
C LEU A 43 29.01 2.08 2.83
N ASP A 44 30.20 2.47 2.39
CA ASP A 44 31.35 1.56 2.37
C ASP A 44 31.67 1.11 3.81
N ALA A 45 31.70 -0.20 3.98
CA ALA A 45 31.93 -0.88 5.23
C ALA A 45 32.81 -2.11 5.00
N HIS A 46 33.83 -2.06 4.13
CA HIS A 46 34.75 -3.19 3.95
C HIS A 46 35.73 -3.39 5.12
N ASP A 47 36.10 -2.30 5.81
CA ASP A 47 36.95 -2.31 7.00
C ASP A 47 36.55 -1.23 8.02
N ASP A 48 37.26 -1.15 9.14
CA ASP A 48 36.99 -0.20 10.22
C ASP A 48 37.21 1.27 9.83
N ALA A 49 38.15 1.56 8.93
CA ALA A 49 38.42 2.91 8.47
C ALA A 49 37.31 3.40 7.55
N ALA A 50 36.87 2.55 6.63
CA ALA A 50 35.71 2.78 5.78
C ALA A 50 34.44 2.99 6.60
N CYS A 51 34.21 2.18 7.65
CA CYS A 51 33.06 2.34 8.53
C CYS A 51 33.02 3.73 9.18
N ARG A 52 34.16 4.19 9.72
CA ARG A 52 34.28 5.52 10.33
C ARG A 52 34.09 6.64 9.31
N ASP A 53 34.61 6.48 8.09
CA ASP A 53 34.41 7.47 7.03
C ASP A 53 32.94 7.59 6.61
N SER A 54 32.29 6.46 6.32
CA SER A 54 30.87 6.39 5.99
C SER A 54 30.00 6.95 7.10
N LEU A 55 30.33 6.70 8.38
CA LEU A 55 29.63 7.30 9.52
C LEU A 55 29.73 8.83 9.52
N ARG A 56 30.93 9.40 9.29
CA ARG A 56 31.10 10.85 9.19
C ARG A 56 30.30 11.45 8.04
N ARG A 57 30.29 10.80 6.86
CA ARG A 57 29.49 11.24 5.70
C ARG A 57 28.00 11.20 6.00
N LEU A 58 27.52 10.13 6.63
CA LEU A 58 26.12 9.99 7.03
C LEU A 58 25.69 11.09 8.01
N GLN A 59 26.50 11.38 9.02
CA GLN A 59 26.24 12.44 10.00
C GLN A 59 26.27 13.84 9.38
N ALA A 60 27.17 14.10 8.44
CA ALA A 60 27.21 15.37 7.71
C ALA A 60 25.93 15.57 6.87
N ASN A 61 25.44 14.51 6.23
CA ASN A 61 24.21 14.56 5.43
C ASN A 61 22.94 14.72 6.28
N ALA A 62 22.94 14.29 7.53
CA ALA A 62 21.82 14.50 8.45
C ALA A 62 21.58 15.99 8.78
N ASN A 63 22.57 16.85 8.55
CA ASN A 63 22.49 18.30 8.77
C ASN A 63 22.05 19.08 7.52
N VAL A 64 21.76 18.41 6.40
CA VAL A 64 21.19 19.08 5.22
C VAL A 64 19.75 19.47 5.54
N GLU A 65 19.40 20.73 5.24
CA GLU A 65 18.06 21.24 5.50
C GLU A 65 17.00 20.43 4.75
N ALA A 66 16.02 19.91 5.49
CA ALA A 66 14.92 19.16 4.91
C ALA A 66 14.05 20.10 4.05
N SER A 67 13.75 19.65 2.83
CA SER A 67 12.84 20.37 1.91
C SER A 67 11.40 20.41 2.43
N LEU A 68 11.03 19.44 3.28
CA LEU A 68 9.75 19.35 3.98
C LEU A 68 9.95 18.96 5.45
N LEU A 69 9.26 19.65 6.34
CA LEU A 69 9.15 19.35 7.76
C LEU A 69 7.74 18.87 8.07
N THR A 70 7.60 17.83 8.91
CA THR A 70 6.30 17.40 9.42
C THR A 70 6.12 17.86 10.87
N ALA A 71 4.91 18.24 11.24
CA ALA A 71 4.58 18.55 12.63
C ALA A 71 3.12 18.26 12.96
N ASP A 72 2.86 18.06 14.25
CA ASP A 72 1.51 17.87 14.77
C ASP A 72 0.82 19.22 14.95
N LEU A 73 -0.46 19.28 14.60
CA LEU A 73 -1.28 20.46 14.80
C LEU A 73 -1.27 20.91 16.28
N GLY A 74 -1.22 22.23 16.51
CA GLY A 74 -1.22 22.79 17.86
C GLY A 74 0.12 22.71 18.60
N THR A 75 1.18 22.21 17.97
CA THR A 75 2.53 22.18 18.57
C THR A 75 3.47 23.21 17.92
N PRO A 76 4.42 23.83 18.69
CA PRO A 76 5.49 24.62 18.10
C PRO A 76 6.36 23.78 17.15
N ILE A 77 6.76 24.36 16.02
CA ILE A 77 7.42 23.63 14.93
C ILE A 77 8.90 24.01 14.90
N ASP A 78 9.78 23.04 15.06
CA ASP A 78 11.22 23.26 14.90
C ASP A 78 11.58 23.37 13.42
N ALA A 79 11.85 24.59 12.99
CA ALA A 79 12.23 24.90 11.61
C ALA A 79 13.68 25.43 11.51
N GLY A 80 14.46 25.32 12.58
CA GLY A 80 15.84 25.82 12.61
C GLY A 80 15.95 27.31 12.29
N GLY A 81 15.02 28.12 12.81
CA GLY A 81 15.02 29.57 12.61
C GLY A 81 15.96 30.29 13.58
N THR A 82 16.37 31.50 13.22
CA THR A 82 17.14 32.36 14.13
C THR A 82 16.19 32.99 15.15
N PRO A 83 16.42 32.86 16.47
CA PRO A 83 15.55 33.43 17.48
C PRO A 83 15.21 34.91 17.25
N GLY A 84 13.93 35.25 17.31
CA GLY A 84 13.42 36.61 17.10
C GLY A 84 13.38 37.09 15.64
N ALA A 85 13.96 36.35 14.69
CA ALA A 85 13.89 36.68 13.27
C ALA A 85 12.46 36.50 12.74
N ALA A 86 12.08 37.35 11.79
CA ALA A 86 10.74 37.35 11.20
C ALA A 86 10.61 36.24 10.16
N TYR A 87 9.43 35.63 10.09
CA TYR A 87 9.08 34.67 9.05
C TYR A 87 7.69 34.97 8.50
N ARG A 88 7.40 34.43 7.31
CA ARG A 88 6.08 34.40 6.71
C ARG A 88 5.67 32.97 6.42
N LEU A 89 4.42 32.65 6.74
CA LEU A 89 3.76 31.40 6.39
C LEU A 89 2.69 31.69 5.35
N GLU A 90 2.58 30.83 4.34
CA GLU A 90 1.52 30.83 3.35
C GLU A 90 0.92 29.42 3.25
N HIS A 91 -0.34 29.29 3.61
CA HIS A 91 -1.09 28.05 3.47
C HIS A 91 -1.43 27.79 2.01
N GLU A 92 -1.61 26.52 1.65
CA GLU A 92 -1.98 26.10 0.29
C GLU A 92 -3.32 26.68 -0.23
N ASP A 93 -4.21 27.17 0.65
CA ASP A 93 -5.42 27.91 0.27
C ASP A 93 -5.23 29.43 0.12
N GLY A 94 -3.99 29.91 0.26
CA GLY A 94 -3.62 31.32 0.14
C GLY A 94 -3.69 32.14 1.44
N ARG A 95 -4.11 31.55 2.57
CA ARG A 95 -4.04 32.22 3.88
C ARG A 95 -2.58 32.52 4.26
N ARG A 96 -2.32 33.71 4.78
CA ARG A 96 -0.96 34.14 5.16
C ARG A 96 -0.89 34.49 6.64
N ARG A 97 0.26 34.21 7.25
CA ARG A 97 0.56 34.54 8.65
C ARG A 97 2.02 34.94 8.79
N ASP A 98 2.25 36.17 9.24
CA ASP A 98 3.58 36.62 9.64
C ASP A 98 3.84 36.29 11.11
N GLY A 99 5.10 36.05 11.46
CA GLY A 99 5.49 35.73 12.83
C GLY A 99 6.97 35.95 13.09
N ARG A 100 7.42 35.58 14.29
CA ARG A 100 8.83 35.58 14.69
C ARG A 100 9.16 34.27 15.37
N PHE A 101 10.35 33.75 15.11
CA PHE A 101 10.83 32.54 15.79
C PHE A 101 10.95 32.79 17.29
N ASP A 102 10.60 31.79 18.08
CA ASP A 102 10.78 31.83 19.54
C ASP A 102 12.25 31.75 19.95
N ALA A 103 12.51 31.70 21.26
CA ALA A 103 13.87 31.62 21.81
C ALA A 103 14.62 30.33 21.40
N GLN A 104 13.90 29.31 20.94
CA GLN A 104 14.44 28.03 20.47
C GLN A 104 14.48 27.94 18.94
N GLY A 105 14.15 29.01 18.21
CA GLY A 105 14.16 28.99 16.75
C GLY A 105 12.93 28.33 16.12
N ARG A 106 11.81 28.21 16.85
CA ARG A 106 10.60 27.51 16.42
C ARG A 106 9.53 28.46 15.92
N VAL A 107 8.72 27.98 14.98
CA VAL A 107 7.49 28.62 14.51
C VAL A 107 6.39 28.37 15.55
N ALA A 108 5.61 29.40 15.87
CA ALA A 108 4.49 29.27 16.80
C ALA A 108 3.45 28.24 16.32
N ALA A 109 2.78 27.59 17.28
CA ALA A 109 1.74 26.61 16.98
C ALA A 109 0.65 27.17 16.04
N LEU A 110 0.26 26.35 15.08
CA LEU A 110 -0.80 26.63 14.11
C LEU A 110 -2.05 25.80 14.43
N ASP A 111 -3.21 26.33 14.03
CA ASP A 111 -4.54 25.80 14.34
C ASP A 111 -5.24 25.13 13.14
N SER A 112 -4.64 25.22 11.94
CA SER A 112 -5.12 24.55 10.73
C SER A 112 -4.09 23.56 10.20
N HIS A 113 -4.52 22.31 9.99
CA HIS A 113 -3.73 21.30 9.28
C HIS A 113 -3.65 21.63 7.79
N GLY A 114 -2.67 21.06 7.07
CA GLY A 114 -2.45 21.36 5.66
C GLY A 114 -0.98 21.57 5.33
N TYR A 115 -0.72 21.92 4.08
CA TYR A 115 0.61 22.30 3.61
C TYR A 115 0.79 23.81 3.71
N TRP A 116 1.89 24.22 4.35
CA TRP A 116 2.30 25.61 4.48
C TRP A 116 3.68 25.82 3.88
N THR A 117 3.88 26.96 3.22
CA THR A 117 5.20 27.44 2.81
C THR A 117 5.73 28.39 3.88
N LEU A 118 6.84 28.03 4.51
CA LEU A 118 7.61 28.89 5.41
C LEU A 118 8.67 29.66 4.60
N GLN A 119 8.68 30.98 4.75
CA GLN A 119 9.66 31.89 4.18
C GLN A 119 10.39 32.62 5.32
N HIS A 120 11.72 32.54 5.34
CA HIS A 120 12.57 33.28 6.27
C HIS A 120 13.90 33.65 5.61
N GLY A 121 14.15 34.94 5.40
CA GLY A 121 15.27 35.39 4.56
C GLY A 121 15.11 34.83 3.14
N ASP A 122 16.16 34.20 2.62
CA ASP A 122 16.14 33.51 1.31
C ASP A 122 15.70 32.04 1.42
N ARG A 123 15.42 31.54 2.63
CA ARG A 123 15.06 30.13 2.86
C ARG A 123 13.56 29.91 2.70
N HIS A 124 13.21 28.91 1.88
CA HIS A 124 11.85 28.42 1.71
C HIS A 124 11.78 26.95 2.14
N ALA A 125 10.82 26.60 2.99
CA ALA A 125 10.58 25.22 3.42
C ALA A 125 9.08 24.89 3.39
N THR A 126 8.74 23.64 3.11
CA THR A 126 7.35 23.16 3.23
C THR A 126 7.12 22.62 4.63
N LEU A 127 6.01 23.00 5.28
CA LEU A 127 5.54 22.43 6.53
C LEU A 127 4.27 21.61 6.25
N ALA A 128 4.32 20.31 6.52
CA ALA A 128 3.15 19.44 6.51
C ALA A 128 2.58 19.34 7.94
N LEU A 129 1.49 20.07 8.19
CA LEU A 129 0.81 20.04 9.48
C LEU A 129 -0.26 18.98 9.50
N ALA A 130 -0.08 17.98 10.36
CA ALA A 130 -0.97 16.84 10.45
C ALA A 130 -2.00 17.01 11.58
N PRO A 131 -3.26 16.60 11.33
CA PRO A 131 -4.23 16.41 12.40
C PRO A 131 -3.76 15.30 13.35
N PRO A 132 -4.23 15.27 14.61
CA PRO A 132 -3.75 14.31 15.61
C PRO A 132 -4.02 12.85 15.24
N ARG A 133 -5.09 12.59 14.49
CA ARG A 133 -5.50 11.26 14.00
C ARG A 133 -5.95 11.32 12.55
N CYS A 134 -5.95 10.17 11.86
CA CYS A 134 -6.57 9.95 10.56
C CYS A 134 -8.09 10.20 10.60
N TYR A 135 -8.68 10.35 9.42
CA TYR A 135 -10.13 10.39 9.24
C TYR A 135 -10.73 9.04 9.65
N GLY A 136 -11.74 9.06 10.53
CA GLY A 136 -12.28 7.84 11.12
C GLY A 136 -13.61 7.41 10.51
N VAL A 137 -14.05 6.21 10.91
CA VAL A 137 -15.36 5.65 10.51
C VAL A 137 -16.50 6.53 11.03
N ALA A 138 -16.36 7.09 12.24
CA ALA A 138 -17.35 7.99 12.82
C ALA A 138 -17.60 9.22 11.94
N GLU A 139 -16.53 9.85 11.45
CA GLU A 139 -16.61 10.96 10.51
C GLU A 139 -17.14 10.53 9.14
N ALA A 140 -16.78 9.33 8.66
CA ALA A 140 -17.25 8.80 7.37
C ALA A 140 -18.77 8.62 7.32
N VAL A 141 -19.36 8.12 8.41
CA VAL A 141 -20.79 7.75 8.46
C VAL A 141 -21.64 8.70 9.29
N GLY A 142 -21.05 9.72 9.91
CA GLY A 142 -21.75 10.71 10.71
C GLY A 142 -22.44 10.14 11.96
N ALA A 143 -21.81 9.15 12.62
CA ALA A 143 -22.35 8.53 13.82
C ALA A 143 -21.27 8.33 14.88
N ASP A 144 -21.63 8.51 16.15
CA ASP A 144 -20.74 8.24 17.27
C ASP A 144 -20.55 6.72 17.46
N ALA A 145 -19.30 6.28 17.60
CA ALA A 145 -18.90 4.88 17.80
C ALA A 145 -19.61 3.87 16.86
N PRO A 146 -19.51 4.03 15.53
CA PRO A 146 -20.27 3.21 14.59
C PRO A 146 -19.74 1.78 14.52
N ARG A 147 -20.65 0.81 14.51
CA ARG A 147 -20.35 -0.59 14.15
C ARG A 147 -20.82 -0.86 12.73
N ARG A 148 -19.90 -0.79 11.77
CA ARG A 148 -20.17 -1.00 10.35
C ARG A 148 -19.57 -2.31 9.87
N TRP A 149 -20.08 -2.82 8.76
CA TRP A 149 -19.56 -4.01 8.11
C TRP A 149 -19.44 -3.77 6.59
N GLY A 150 -18.63 -4.59 5.94
CA GLY A 150 -18.42 -4.55 4.50
C GLY A 150 -17.92 -5.89 3.98
N LEU A 151 -17.60 -5.94 2.69
CA LEU A 151 -17.06 -7.13 2.03
C LEU A 151 -15.61 -6.88 1.62
N SER A 152 -14.70 -7.79 1.97
CA SER A 152 -13.40 -7.88 1.31
C SER A 152 -13.56 -8.70 0.03
N LEU A 153 -13.20 -8.12 -1.11
CA LEU A 153 -13.42 -8.67 -2.44
C LEU A 153 -12.13 -8.66 -3.24
N GLN A 154 -11.67 -9.83 -3.66
CA GLN A 154 -10.61 -9.93 -4.64
C GLN A 154 -11.18 -9.52 -6.00
N VAL A 155 -10.69 -8.41 -6.56
CA VAL A 155 -11.28 -7.81 -7.78
C VAL A 155 -11.30 -8.81 -8.91
N TYR A 156 -10.27 -9.65 -9.01
CA TYR A 156 -10.17 -10.66 -10.05
C TYR A 156 -11.14 -11.85 -9.92
N SER A 157 -11.88 -11.93 -8.81
CA SER A 157 -13.01 -12.86 -8.64
C SER A 157 -14.38 -12.22 -8.92
N ALA A 158 -14.42 -10.91 -9.14
CA ALA A 158 -15.64 -10.16 -9.35
C ALA A 158 -15.97 -10.10 -10.85
N GLN A 159 -16.62 -11.14 -11.36
CA GLN A 159 -16.91 -11.25 -12.78
C GLN A 159 -17.85 -10.15 -13.29
N GLY A 160 -17.46 -9.53 -14.40
CA GLY A 160 -18.24 -8.56 -15.17
C GLY A 160 -18.59 -9.09 -16.57
N PRO A 161 -19.52 -8.45 -17.31
CA PRO A 161 -19.95 -8.94 -18.62
C PRO A 161 -18.85 -8.89 -19.69
N ASP A 162 -17.94 -7.91 -19.62
CA ASP A 162 -16.88 -7.67 -20.61
C ASP A 162 -15.48 -7.71 -19.98
N ASP A 163 -15.29 -8.58 -18.98
CA ASP A 163 -14.09 -8.60 -18.15
C ASP A 163 -12.99 -9.54 -18.65
N ALA A 164 -13.23 -10.30 -19.73
CA ALA A 164 -12.36 -11.37 -20.22
C ALA A 164 -11.99 -12.41 -19.14
N GLY A 165 -12.90 -12.71 -18.21
CA GLY A 165 -12.71 -13.72 -17.16
C GLY A 165 -11.77 -13.30 -16.02
N ILE A 166 -11.26 -12.06 -16.01
CA ILE A 166 -10.31 -11.59 -14.98
C ILE A 166 -10.94 -10.71 -13.92
N GLY A 167 -12.24 -10.42 -13.97
CA GLY A 167 -12.91 -9.45 -13.10
C GLY A 167 -12.51 -8.00 -13.36
N ASP A 168 -13.44 -7.07 -13.12
CA ASP A 168 -13.22 -5.64 -13.34
C ASP A 168 -14.08 -4.75 -12.44
N ALA A 169 -14.00 -3.43 -12.66
CA ALA A 169 -14.77 -2.45 -11.94
C ALA A 169 -16.31 -2.65 -12.04
N ASP A 170 -16.83 -3.20 -13.15
CA ASP A 170 -18.28 -3.43 -13.29
C ASP A 170 -18.74 -4.63 -12.45
N GLY A 171 -17.94 -5.70 -12.42
CA GLY A 171 -18.16 -6.82 -11.51
C GLY A 171 -18.17 -6.38 -10.04
N VAL A 172 -17.25 -5.49 -9.65
CA VAL A 172 -17.25 -4.88 -8.31
C VAL A 172 -18.49 -4.01 -8.07
N ALA A 173 -18.95 -3.25 -9.08
CA ALA A 173 -20.14 -2.42 -8.96
C ALA A 173 -21.40 -3.26 -8.67
N ALA A 174 -21.51 -4.44 -9.27
CA ALA A 174 -22.60 -5.38 -8.99
C ALA A 174 -22.59 -5.83 -7.52
N TRP A 175 -21.41 -6.14 -6.97
CA TRP A 175 -21.24 -6.47 -5.56
C TRP A 175 -21.54 -5.29 -4.64
N ALA A 176 -21.06 -4.09 -4.97
CA ALA A 176 -21.36 -2.89 -4.20
C ALA A 176 -22.88 -2.66 -4.07
N GLY A 177 -23.64 -2.87 -5.14
CA GLY A 177 -25.12 -2.79 -5.09
C GLY A 177 -25.73 -3.80 -4.12
N ARG A 178 -25.28 -5.06 -4.15
CA ARG A 178 -25.78 -6.13 -3.27
C ARG A 178 -25.45 -5.88 -1.80
N ILE A 179 -24.22 -5.46 -1.52
CA ILE A 179 -23.77 -5.17 -0.15
C ILE A 179 -24.49 -3.94 0.41
N ALA A 180 -24.70 -2.90 -0.39
CA ALA A 180 -25.47 -1.73 0.03
C ALA A 180 -26.93 -2.11 0.37
N GLN A 181 -27.57 -2.94 -0.45
CA GLN A 181 -28.93 -3.45 -0.19
C GLN A 181 -29.01 -4.27 1.11
N ALA A 182 -27.92 -4.94 1.49
CA ALA A 182 -27.81 -5.67 2.76
C ALA A 182 -27.45 -4.76 3.95
N GLY A 183 -27.28 -3.44 3.75
CA GLY A 183 -26.90 -2.49 4.79
C GLY A 183 -25.40 -2.44 5.10
N GLY A 184 -24.55 -2.96 4.21
CA GLY A 184 -23.11 -2.83 4.32
C GLY A 184 -22.62 -1.46 3.86
N ASP A 185 -21.55 -0.97 4.48
CA ASP A 185 -21.03 0.39 4.28
C ASP A 185 -19.77 0.45 3.40
N ALA A 186 -19.14 -0.70 3.12
CA ALA A 186 -17.87 -0.73 2.42
C ALA A 186 -17.63 -1.99 1.56
N ILE A 187 -16.80 -1.83 0.53
CA ILE A 187 -16.13 -2.91 -0.19
C ILE A 187 -14.62 -2.66 -0.11
N ALA A 188 -13.86 -3.55 0.55
CA ALA A 188 -12.40 -3.54 0.50
C ALA A 188 -11.94 -4.35 -0.71
N LEU A 189 -11.11 -3.73 -1.54
CA LEU A 189 -10.62 -4.32 -2.79
C LEU A 189 -9.28 -5.03 -2.54
N SER A 190 -8.94 -6.01 -3.37
CA SER A 190 -7.53 -6.33 -3.61
C SER A 190 -6.80 -5.14 -4.26
N PRO A 191 -5.46 -5.10 -4.27
CA PRO A 191 -4.75 -4.03 -4.95
C PRO A 191 -5.11 -3.99 -6.45
N VAL A 192 -5.25 -2.77 -6.97
CA VAL A 192 -5.63 -2.47 -8.37
C VAL A 192 -4.57 -1.62 -9.07
N HIS A 193 -3.32 -1.74 -8.59
CA HIS A 193 -2.16 -0.97 -9.04
C HIS A 193 -1.73 -1.38 -10.45
N ALA A 194 -1.15 -0.44 -11.19
CA ALA A 194 -0.66 -0.72 -12.54
C ALA A 194 0.39 -1.85 -12.52
N ALA A 195 0.08 -2.95 -13.20
CA ALA A 195 0.98 -4.06 -13.39
C ALA A 195 1.97 -3.81 -14.55
N ARG A 196 3.05 -4.57 -14.55
CA ARG A 196 3.92 -4.75 -15.72
C ARG A 196 3.29 -5.76 -16.71
N PRO A 197 3.82 -5.91 -17.93
CA PRO A 197 3.35 -6.94 -18.86
C PRO A 197 3.28 -8.31 -18.19
N ILE A 198 2.11 -8.92 -18.25
CA ILE A 198 1.85 -10.16 -17.54
C ILE A 198 2.51 -11.33 -18.29
N GLY A 199 3.44 -12.00 -17.60
CA GLY A 199 4.04 -13.26 -18.02
C GLY A 199 3.23 -14.47 -17.52
N THR A 200 3.91 -15.53 -17.12
CA THR A 200 3.27 -16.75 -16.57
C THR A 200 2.77 -16.59 -15.13
N HIS A 201 3.14 -15.50 -14.47
CA HIS A 201 2.79 -15.20 -13.09
C HIS A 201 2.16 -13.81 -12.99
N TYR A 202 1.15 -13.69 -12.13
CA TYR A 202 0.50 -12.42 -11.80
C TYR A 202 0.36 -12.33 -10.29
N SER A 203 0.71 -11.17 -9.73
CA SER A 203 0.44 -10.82 -8.34
C SER A 203 0.07 -9.34 -8.26
N PRO A 204 -1.07 -8.98 -7.65
CA PRO A 204 -1.42 -7.57 -7.40
C PRO A 204 -0.48 -6.91 -6.36
N TYR A 205 0.32 -7.70 -5.65
CA TYR A 205 1.30 -7.26 -4.65
C TYR A 205 2.72 -7.04 -5.21
N SER A 206 2.91 -7.25 -6.51
CA SER A 206 4.16 -6.91 -7.22
C SER A 206 3.92 -5.94 -8.39
N PRO A 207 3.27 -4.79 -8.13
CA PRO A 207 2.88 -3.86 -9.20
C PRO A 207 4.09 -3.12 -9.79
N GLY A 208 3.96 -2.67 -11.04
CA GLY A 208 4.95 -1.81 -11.68
C GLY A 208 4.87 -0.36 -11.19
N ASP A 209 3.67 0.12 -10.82
CA ASP A 209 3.48 1.42 -10.20
C ASP A 209 2.19 1.50 -9.37
N ARG A 210 2.31 1.81 -8.08
CA ARG A 210 1.17 1.92 -7.14
C ARG A 210 0.42 3.25 -7.22
N ARG A 211 0.93 4.23 -7.98
CA ARG A 211 0.26 5.53 -8.19
C ARG A 211 -0.75 5.48 -9.34
N PHE A 212 -0.65 4.47 -10.19
CA PHE A 212 -1.48 4.26 -11.37
C PHE A 212 -2.31 2.99 -11.23
N LEU A 213 -3.39 2.89 -12.01
CA LEU A 213 -4.36 1.79 -11.92
C LEU A 213 -4.07 0.73 -12.97
N ASP A 214 -4.39 -0.53 -12.72
CA ASP A 214 -4.32 -1.59 -13.73
C ASP A 214 -5.41 -1.38 -14.80
N PRO A 215 -5.06 -1.07 -16.06
CA PRO A 215 -6.06 -0.90 -17.11
C PRO A 215 -6.84 -2.17 -17.42
N LEU A 216 -6.29 -3.33 -17.08
CA LEU A 216 -6.99 -4.60 -17.24
C LEU A 216 -8.22 -4.69 -16.34
N GLN A 217 -8.29 -3.96 -15.24
CA GLN A 217 -9.47 -3.97 -14.36
C GLN A 217 -10.42 -2.79 -14.61
N ALA A 218 -10.20 -2.02 -15.68
CA ALA A 218 -11.15 -1.02 -16.14
C ALA A 218 -12.41 -1.68 -16.72
N ALA A 219 -13.53 -0.95 -16.69
CA ALA A 219 -14.81 -1.33 -17.27
C ALA A 219 -15.21 -0.31 -18.36
N PRO A 220 -14.66 -0.39 -19.58
CA PRO A 220 -14.86 0.61 -20.63
C PRO A 220 -16.33 0.90 -20.95
N ALA A 221 -17.22 -0.10 -20.87
CA ALA A 221 -18.66 0.06 -21.10
C ALA A 221 -19.32 1.11 -20.17
N ARG A 222 -18.80 1.29 -18.95
CA ARG A 222 -19.30 2.29 -17.99
C ARG A 222 -18.90 3.71 -18.35
N VAL A 223 -17.82 3.88 -19.11
CA VAL A 223 -17.24 5.18 -19.47
C VAL A 223 -17.67 5.61 -20.87
N LEU A 224 -17.52 4.70 -21.84
CA LEU A 224 -17.78 4.93 -23.26
C LEU A 224 -19.20 4.55 -23.69
N GLY A 225 -19.93 3.82 -22.84
CA GLY A 225 -21.23 3.23 -23.14
C GLY A 225 -21.12 1.81 -23.73
N ALA A 226 -22.08 0.96 -23.36
CA ALA A 226 -22.11 -0.46 -23.75
C ALA A 226 -22.05 -0.68 -25.27
N ALA A 227 -22.73 0.16 -26.05
CA ALA A 227 -22.72 0.03 -27.52
C ALA A 227 -21.34 0.30 -28.13
N ALA A 228 -20.57 1.26 -27.58
CA ALA A 228 -19.21 1.53 -28.06
C ALA A 228 -18.24 0.42 -27.67
N ALA A 229 -18.34 -0.05 -26.41
CA ALA A 229 -17.59 -1.19 -25.89
C ALA A 229 -17.78 -2.45 -26.75
N GLN A 230 -19.04 -2.81 -27.04
CA GLN A 230 -19.37 -3.99 -27.85
C GLN A 230 -18.89 -3.86 -29.29
N ARG A 231 -19.04 -2.69 -29.93
CA ARG A 231 -18.54 -2.47 -31.29
C ARG A 231 -17.03 -2.67 -31.38
N ALA A 232 -16.27 -2.15 -30.40
CA ALA A 232 -14.83 -2.35 -30.36
C ALA A 232 -14.47 -3.82 -30.11
N LEU A 233 -15.23 -4.54 -29.27
CA LEU A 233 -15.02 -5.97 -29.03
C LEU A 233 -15.22 -6.79 -30.32
N GLN A 234 -16.27 -6.47 -31.07
CA GLN A 234 -16.59 -7.05 -32.38
C GLN A 234 -15.53 -6.73 -33.43
N ALA A 235 -15.14 -5.47 -33.57
CA ALA A 235 -14.13 -5.04 -34.53
C ALA A 235 -12.77 -5.71 -34.27
N ALA A 236 -12.45 -5.97 -33.00
CA ALA A 236 -11.25 -6.69 -32.59
C ALA A 236 -11.35 -8.22 -32.76
N GLY A 237 -12.54 -8.78 -33.06
CA GLY A 237 -12.76 -10.23 -33.18
C GLY A 237 -12.64 -10.99 -31.86
N LEU A 238 -12.98 -10.36 -30.74
CA LEU A 238 -12.71 -10.88 -29.38
C LEU A 238 -13.92 -11.50 -28.68
N GLU A 239 -15.11 -11.48 -29.30
CA GLU A 239 -16.36 -11.97 -28.68
C GLU A 239 -16.24 -13.40 -28.15
N GLN A 240 -15.72 -14.33 -28.96
CA GLN A 240 -15.55 -15.72 -28.54
C GLN A 240 -14.49 -15.86 -27.44
N ALA A 241 -13.38 -15.12 -27.54
CA ALA A 241 -12.30 -15.19 -26.56
C ALA A 241 -12.76 -14.72 -25.16
N PHE A 242 -13.57 -13.66 -25.11
CA PHE A 242 -14.15 -13.16 -23.86
C PHE A 242 -15.17 -14.15 -23.28
N ALA A 243 -16.04 -14.70 -24.14
CA ALA A 243 -17.03 -15.71 -23.72
C ALA A 243 -16.35 -16.97 -23.16
N ASP A 244 -15.32 -17.48 -23.84
CA ASP A 244 -14.56 -18.65 -23.40
C ASP A 244 -13.87 -18.40 -22.05
N ALA A 245 -13.26 -17.23 -21.88
CA ALA A 245 -12.55 -16.87 -20.65
C ALA A 245 -13.47 -16.87 -19.42
N GLN A 246 -14.72 -16.39 -19.55
CA GLN A 246 -15.70 -16.37 -18.45
C GLN A 246 -16.11 -17.75 -17.95
N THR A 247 -15.99 -18.79 -18.78
CA THR A 247 -16.39 -20.16 -18.41
C THR A 247 -15.28 -20.95 -17.70
N ARG A 248 -14.06 -20.41 -17.65
CA ARG A 248 -12.92 -21.12 -17.07
C ARG A 248 -12.99 -21.15 -15.55
N ALA A 249 -12.57 -22.28 -14.97
CA ALA A 249 -12.49 -22.43 -13.52
C ALA A 249 -11.33 -21.61 -12.90
N LEU A 250 -10.27 -21.37 -13.68
CA LEU A 250 -9.11 -20.56 -13.30
C LEU A 250 -8.85 -19.51 -14.38
N ILE A 251 -8.36 -18.35 -13.94
CA ILE A 251 -8.01 -17.24 -14.81
C ILE A 251 -6.79 -17.62 -15.67
N ASP A 252 -6.93 -17.47 -16.99
CA ASP A 252 -5.79 -17.52 -17.91
C ASP A 252 -5.25 -16.10 -18.10
N TRP A 253 -4.37 -15.70 -17.19
CA TRP A 253 -3.82 -14.35 -17.14
C TRP A 253 -3.14 -13.91 -18.45
N PRO A 254 -2.25 -14.72 -19.07
CA PRO A 254 -1.65 -14.36 -20.36
C PRO A 254 -2.69 -14.13 -21.45
N ALA A 255 -3.64 -15.05 -21.63
CA ALA A 255 -4.62 -14.96 -22.71
C ALA A 255 -5.59 -13.79 -22.49
N SER A 256 -6.07 -13.61 -21.25
CA SER A 256 -7.03 -12.57 -20.92
C SER A 256 -6.41 -11.17 -20.98
N SER A 257 -5.16 -11.03 -20.51
CA SER A 257 -4.39 -9.79 -20.64
C SER A 257 -4.19 -9.40 -22.10
N ALA A 258 -3.76 -10.34 -22.94
CA ALA A 258 -3.58 -10.10 -24.38
C ALA A 258 -4.90 -9.67 -25.04
N ALA A 259 -6.01 -10.34 -24.73
CA ALA A 259 -7.34 -10.01 -25.25
C ALA A 259 -7.80 -8.62 -24.80
N LYS A 260 -7.65 -8.26 -23.52
CA LYS A 260 -8.03 -6.91 -23.04
C LYS A 260 -7.15 -5.81 -23.61
N TRP A 261 -5.84 -6.01 -23.77
CA TRP A 261 -4.98 -5.02 -24.42
C TRP A 261 -5.31 -4.86 -25.91
N GLN A 262 -5.66 -5.93 -26.61
CA GLN A 262 -6.18 -5.83 -27.99
C GLN A 262 -7.48 -5.03 -28.04
N TRP A 263 -8.40 -5.26 -27.09
CA TRP A 263 -9.63 -4.48 -26.98
C TRP A 263 -9.37 -3.00 -26.66
N LEU A 264 -8.47 -2.70 -25.71
CA LEU A 264 -8.08 -1.32 -25.36
C LEU A 264 -7.48 -0.58 -26.56
N ARG A 265 -6.68 -1.25 -27.39
CA ARG A 265 -6.16 -0.67 -28.64
C ARG A 265 -7.28 -0.34 -29.62
N GLN A 266 -8.27 -1.22 -29.77
CA GLN A 266 -9.43 -0.95 -30.63
C GLN A 266 -10.28 0.20 -30.08
N LEU A 267 -10.54 0.24 -28.77
CA LEU A 267 -11.24 1.33 -28.11
C LEU A 267 -10.52 2.67 -28.30
N HIS A 268 -9.20 2.69 -28.19
CA HIS A 268 -8.39 3.88 -28.43
C HIS A 268 -8.46 4.35 -29.89
N ALA A 269 -8.42 3.42 -30.86
CA ALA A 269 -8.58 3.75 -32.28
C ALA A 269 -9.96 4.33 -32.58
N ASP A 270 -11.02 3.76 -31.98
CA ASP A 270 -12.40 4.22 -32.15
C ASP A 270 -12.67 5.56 -31.43
N PHE A 271 -11.84 5.91 -30.43
CA PHE A 271 -12.05 7.09 -29.58
C PHE A 271 -12.04 8.40 -30.37
N ALA A 272 -11.35 8.47 -31.52
CA ALA A 272 -11.39 9.63 -32.41
C ALA A 272 -12.81 9.99 -32.89
N GLN A 273 -13.75 9.04 -32.85
CA GLN A 273 -15.16 9.23 -33.21
C GLN A 273 -16.08 9.36 -31.97
N ALA A 274 -15.51 9.42 -30.76
CA ALA A 274 -16.27 9.57 -29.53
C ALA A 274 -16.89 10.98 -29.42
N ASP A 275 -17.85 11.14 -28.51
CA ASP A 275 -18.46 12.44 -28.24
C ASP A 275 -17.40 13.47 -27.81
N SER A 276 -17.58 14.71 -28.25
CA SER A 276 -16.83 15.88 -27.78
C SER A 276 -16.72 15.99 -26.25
N ALA A 277 -17.74 15.57 -25.50
CA ALA A 277 -17.72 15.59 -24.04
C ALA A 277 -16.69 14.61 -23.45
N LEU A 278 -16.53 13.42 -24.06
CA LEU A 278 -15.54 12.43 -23.65
C LEU A 278 -14.11 12.92 -23.96
N HIS A 279 -13.93 13.56 -25.12
CA HIS A 279 -12.65 14.19 -25.46
C HIS A 279 -12.27 15.31 -24.47
N ALA A 280 -13.23 16.14 -24.08
CA ALA A 280 -13.01 17.20 -23.10
C ALA A 280 -12.68 16.65 -21.70
N ASP A 281 -13.37 15.57 -21.28
CA ASP A 281 -13.07 14.90 -20.01
C ASP A 281 -11.67 14.25 -20.02
N PHE A 282 -11.30 13.60 -21.12
CA PHE A 282 -9.96 13.01 -21.27
C PHE A 282 -8.86 14.09 -21.25
N ALA A 283 -9.05 15.20 -21.99
CA ALA A 283 -8.11 16.32 -21.97
C ALA A 283 -7.97 16.93 -20.56
N THR A 284 -9.09 17.07 -19.83
CA THR A 284 -9.09 17.54 -18.44
C THR A 284 -8.33 16.58 -17.52
N PHE A 285 -8.53 15.27 -17.70
CA PHE A 285 -7.78 14.25 -16.97
C PHE A 285 -6.27 14.35 -17.25
N GLN A 286 -5.85 14.51 -18.50
CA GLN A 286 -4.44 14.65 -18.85
C GLN A 286 -3.82 15.91 -18.23
N LEU A 287 -4.53 17.04 -18.28
CA LEU A 287 -4.08 18.29 -17.66
C LEU A 287 -3.94 18.15 -16.15
N ALA A 288 -4.93 17.55 -15.48
CA ALA A 288 -4.92 17.35 -14.03
C ALA A 288 -3.81 16.39 -13.56
N ARG A 289 -3.42 15.41 -14.39
CA ARG A 289 -2.37 14.44 -14.07
C ARG A 289 -0.97 14.89 -14.48
N GLY A 290 -0.88 15.84 -15.41
CA GLY A 290 0.35 16.56 -15.73
C GLY A 290 1.51 15.66 -16.16
N ALA A 291 2.73 16.01 -15.71
CA ALA A 291 3.96 15.32 -16.07
C ALA A 291 3.98 13.86 -15.63
N ALA A 292 3.50 13.56 -14.41
CA ALA A 292 3.50 12.20 -13.87
C ALA A 292 2.79 11.20 -14.81
N LEU A 293 1.62 11.55 -15.36
CA LEU A 293 0.93 10.68 -16.33
C LEU A 293 1.68 10.56 -17.66
N ARG A 294 2.27 11.65 -18.16
CA ARG A 294 3.05 11.59 -19.42
C ARG A 294 4.27 10.68 -19.27
N ASP A 295 4.99 10.82 -18.17
CA ASP A 295 6.19 10.04 -17.89
C ASP A 295 5.86 8.57 -17.66
N TYR A 296 4.80 8.28 -16.89
CA TYR A 296 4.26 6.94 -16.73
C TYR A 296 3.83 6.34 -18.07
N ALA A 297 3.04 7.05 -18.87
CA ALA A 297 2.53 6.53 -20.14
C ALA A 297 3.65 6.25 -21.15
N ALA A 298 4.69 7.10 -21.16
CA ALA A 298 5.88 6.86 -21.97
C ALA A 298 6.71 5.67 -21.48
N PHE A 299 6.81 5.48 -20.16
CA PHE A 299 7.45 4.30 -19.58
C PHE A 299 6.67 3.03 -19.92
N ALA A 300 5.36 3.03 -19.65
CA ALA A 300 4.47 1.90 -19.86
C ALA A 300 4.45 1.49 -21.34
N ALA A 301 4.35 2.43 -22.28
CA ALA A 301 4.43 2.11 -23.70
C ALA A 301 5.69 1.29 -24.04
N ARG A 302 6.87 1.72 -23.57
CA ARG A 302 8.12 0.96 -23.80
C ARG A 302 8.12 -0.39 -23.11
N ASP A 303 7.66 -0.47 -21.86
CA ASP A 303 7.64 -1.72 -21.09
C ASP A 303 6.72 -2.76 -21.73
N PHE A 304 5.57 -2.33 -22.26
CA PHE A 304 4.61 -3.16 -22.99
C PHE A 304 5.00 -3.42 -24.46
N GLY A 305 6.11 -2.85 -24.94
CA GLY A 305 6.54 -2.98 -26.34
C GLY A 305 5.67 -2.22 -27.34
N ASP A 306 4.86 -1.27 -26.87
CA ASP A 306 4.07 -0.37 -27.69
C ASP A 306 4.89 0.89 -28.08
N THR A 307 4.49 1.56 -29.17
CA THR A 307 5.11 2.82 -29.62
C THR A 307 4.26 4.06 -29.34
N ASP A 308 3.06 3.88 -28.78
CA ASP A 308 2.09 4.94 -28.57
C ASP A 308 1.79 5.17 -27.06
N PRO A 309 2.43 6.18 -26.43
CA PRO A 309 2.08 6.60 -25.07
C PRO A 309 0.64 7.09 -24.92
N ALA A 310 -0.03 7.55 -25.98
CA ALA A 310 -1.41 8.04 -25.88
C ALA A 310 -2.38 6.92 -25.47
N LEU A 311 -2.15 5.69 -25.97
CA LEU A 311 -2.88 4.49 -25.55
C LEU A 311 -2.84 4.30 -24.03
N HIS A 312 -1.65 4.39 -23.43
CA HIS A 312 -1.46 4.17 -21.99
C HIS A 312 -2.09 5.30 -21.16
N SER A 313 -2.01 6.54 -21.65
CA SER A 313 -2.73 7.67 -21.05
C SER A 313 -4.25 7.48 -21.11
N PHE A 314 -4.77 7.02 -22.24
CA PHE A 314 -6.19 6.72 -22.45
C PHE A 314 -6.67 5.57 -21.56
N ALA A 315 -5.88 4.52 -21.45
CA ALA A 315 -6.19 3.36 -20.61
C ALA A 315 -6.25 3.74 -19.11
N GLN A 316 -5.36 4.63 -18.64
CA GLN A 316 -5.42 5.20 -17.30
C GLN A 316 -6.68 6.05 -17.07
N TRP A 317 -7.11 6.82 -18.08
CA TRP A 317 -8.36 7.57 -18.00
C TRP A 317 -9.57 6.64 -17.86
N LEU A 318 -9.66 5.59 -18.69
CA LEU A 318 -10.71 4.58 -18.59
C LEU A 318 -10.74 3.92 -17.21
N ALA A 319 -9.59 3.51 -16.69
CA ALA A 319 -9.47 2.91 -15.36
C ALA A 319 -9.95 3.88 -14.27
N ALA A 320 -9.44 5.12 -14.28
CA ALA A 320 -9.82 6.14 -13.30
C ALA A 320 -11.32 6.43 -13.31
N ARG A 321 -11.93 6.60 -14.48
CA ARG A 321 -13.37 6.86 -14.62
C ARG A 321 -14.23 5.66 -14.24
N SER A 322 -13.81 4.45 -14.59
CA SER A 322 -14.49 3.22 -14.18
C SER A 322 -14.57 3.16 -12.66
N TRP A 323 -13.44 3.27 -11.98
CA TRP A 323 -13.33 3.16 -10.53
C TRP A 323 -13.99 4.31 -9.75
N ALA A 324 -13.91 5.54 -10.26
CA ALA A 324 -14.63 6.68 -9.69
C ALA A 324 -16.15 6.48 -9.81
N GLY A 325 -16.62 5.94 -10.94
CA GLY A 325 -18.02 5.59 -11.15
C GLY A 325 -18.52 4.52 -10.18
N VAL A 326 -17.69 3.52 -9.85
CA VAL A 326 -18.06 2.52 -8.82
C VAL A 326 -18.16 3.16 -7.44
N GLN A 327 -17.21 4.01 -7.05
CA GLN A 327 -17.29 4.74 -5.78
C GLN A 327 -18.57 5.59 -5.72
N GLN A 328 -18.86 6.36 -6.76
CA GLN A 328 -20.08 7.17 -6.83
C GLN A 328 -21.34 6.31 -6.68
N GLN A 329 -21.41 5.17 -7.38
CA GLN A 329 -22.52 4.23 -7.27
C GLN A 329 -22.66 3.67 -5.85
N ALA A 330 -21.56 3.26 -5.22
CA ALA A 330 -21.56 2.75 -3.85
C ALA A 330 -22.10 3.79 -2.86
N ARG A 331 -21.63 5.04 -2.96
CA ARG A 331 -22.13 6.17 -2.14
C ARG A 331 -23.60 6.46 -2.38
N ALA A 332 -24.02 6.49 -3.65
CA ALA A 332 -25.42 6.72 -4.01
C ALA A 332 -26.36 5.61 -3.53
N ALA A 333 -25.85 4.38 -3.41
CA ALA A 333 -26.58 3.25 -2.85
C ALA A 333 -26.66 3.26 -1.31
N GLY A 334 -26.06 4.26 -0.64
CA GLY A 334 -26.17 4.46 0.80
C GLY A 334 -24.93 4.03 1.61
N MET A 335 -23.86 3.57 0.95
CA MET A 335 -22.62 3.22 1.66
C MET A 335 -21.95 4.45 2.26
N GLY A 336 -21.75 4.45 3.59
CA GLY A 336 -21.11 5.53 4.32
C GLY A 336 -19.59 5.61 4.15
N ILE A 337 -18.95 4.57 3.60
CA ILE A 337 -17.53 4.57 3.21
C ILE A 337 -17.42 4.39 1.69
N GLY A 338 -17.97 3.30 1.16
CA GLY A 338 -17.81 2.90 -0.24
C GLY A 338 -16.58 2.02 -0.43
N LEU A 339 -15.77 2.30 -1.45
CA LEU A 339 -14.58 1.53 -1.75
C LEU A 339 -13.43 1.83 -0.79
N ILE A 340 -12.79 0.78 -0.30
CA ILE A 340 -11.52 0.82 0.43
C ILE A 340 -10.46 0.24 -0.51
N ALA A 341 -9.49 1.06 -0.92
CA ALA A 341 -8.37 0.59 -1.72
C ALA A 341 -7.38 -0.22 -0.88
N ASP A 342 -6.56 -1.05 -1.52
CA ASP A 342 -5.50 -1.79 -0.85
C ASP A 342 -4.13 -1.41 -1.42
N LEU A 343 -3.26 -0.92 -0.55
CA LEU A 343 -1.93 -0.43 -0.88
C LEU A 343 -0.90 -1.53 -0.60
N ALA A 344 -0.35 -2.12 -1.67
CA ALA A 344 0.73 -3.09 -1.58
C ALA A 344 2.00 -2.47 -0.97
N VAL A 345 2.77 -3.28 -0.23
CA VAL A 345 3.99 -2.86 0.51
C VAL A 345 5.03 -2.20 -0.39
N GLY A 346 5.22 -2.73 -1.60
CA GLY A 346 6.30 -2.33 -2.52
C GLY A 346 5.89 -2.40 -3.98
N PHE A 347 6.89 -2.26 -4.85
CA PHE A 347 6.74 -2.23 -6.31
C PHE A 347 7.87 -3.02 -6.98
N ASP A 348 7.67 -3.42 -8.23
CA ASP A 348 8.71 -4.02 -9.07
C ASP A 348 9.91 -3.05 -9.18
N PRO A 349 11.14 -3.45 -8.81
CA PRO A 349 12.32 -2.58 -8.87
C PRO A 349 12.68 -2.07 -10.27
N GLY A 350 12.20 -2.74 -11.32
CA GLY A 350 12.32 -2.34 -12.72
C GLY A 350 11.04 -1.67 -13.27
N GLY A 351 10.05 -1.38 -12.42
CA GLY A 351 8.78 -0.75 -12.80
C GLY A 351 8.84 0.78 -12.91
N ALA A 352 7.70 1.37 -13.30
CA ALA A 352 7.58 2.81 -13.53
C ALA A 352 7.70 3.64 -12.22
N GLU A 353 7.28 3.09 -11.07
CA GLU A 353 7.40 3.79 -9.78
C GLU A 353 8.87 3.95 -9.38
N ALA A 354 9.67 2.89 -9.55
CA ALA A 354 11.11 2.94 -9.34
C ALA A 354 11.79 3.94 -10.29
N ALA A 355 11.40 3.93 -11.56
CA ALA A 355 11.96 4.82 -12.59
C ALA A 355 11.59 6.30 -12.36
N ALA A 356 10.45 6.59 -11.75
CA ALA A 356 10.03 7.95 -11.43
C ALA A 356 10.82 8.55 -10.26
N TRP A 357 11.35 7.71 -9.37
CA TRP A 357 12.03 8.14 -8.15
C TRP A 357 13.37 7.43 -7.92
N PRO A 358 14.30 7.43 -8.90
CA PRO A 358 15.51 6.60 -8.84
C PRO A 358 16.42 6.93 -7.64
N GLN A 359 16.36 8.17 -7.14
CA GLN A 359 17.13 8.62 -5.97
C GLN A 359 16.44 8.32 -4.64
N ALA A 360 15.17 7.90 -4.66
CA ALA A 360 14.39 7.63 -3.45
C ALA A 360 14.05 6.16 -3.25
N VAL A 361 14.55 5.25 -4.09
CA VAL A 361 14.36 3.79 -3.96
C VAL A 361 15.56 3.11 -3.31
N LEU A 362 15.33 1.94 -2.71
CA LEU A 362 16.40 1.05 -2.23
C LEU A 362 17.02 0.30 -3.41
N ALA A 363 18.17 0.77 -3.87
CA ALA A 363 18.93 0.10 -4.93
C ALA A 363 19.65 -1.15 -4.38
N GLY A 364 19.60 -2.27 -5.11
CA GLY A 364 20.32 -3.51 -4.75
C GLY A 364 19.72 -4.30 -3.59
N LEU A 365 18.63 -3.81 -2.98
CA LEU A 365 17.88 -4.50 -1.94
C LEU A 365 16.49 -4.87 -2.44
N GLU A 366 15.91 -5.88 -1.81
CA GLU A 366 14.51 -6.27 -1.95
C GLU A 366 13.86 -6.40 -0.58
N LEU A 367 12.53 -6.35 -0.55
CA LEU A 367 11.74 -6.50 0.66
C LEU A 367 11.37 -7.97 0.88
N GLY A 368 11.13 -8.30 2.14
CA GLY A 368 10.73 -9.64 2.53
C GLY A 368 10.20 -9.72 3.96
N ALA A 369 10.25 -10.92 4.50
CA ALA A 369 10.00 -11.21 5.90
C ALA A 369 11.03 -12.21 6.43
N PRO A 370 11.49 -12.06 7.68
CA PRO A 370 12.40 -13.02 8.29
C PRO A 370 11.73 -14.41 8.42
N PRO A 371 12.51 -15.47 8.65
CA PRO A 371 11.98 -16.79 9.02
C PRO A 371 10.97 -16.74 10.18
N ASP A 372 9.85 -17.47 10.02
CA ASP A 372 8.82 -17.59 11.04
C ASP A 372 8.26 -19.04 11.14
N ALA A 373 7.26 -19.24 12.00
CA ALA A 373 6.67 -20.56 12.25
C ALA A 373 5.88 -21.13 11.06
N PHE A 374 5.41 -20.29 10.15
CA PHE A 374 4.67 -20.69 8.95
C PHE A 374 5.60 -20.92 7.75
N ASN A 375 6.67 -20.14 7.66
CA ASN A 375 7.70 -20.26 6.64
C ASN A 375 9.10 -20.19 7.27
N GLY A 376 9.69 -21.37 7.50
CA GLY A 376 11.00 -21.52 8.13
C GLY A 376 12.17 -20.97 7.31
N ASP A 377 11.98 -20.71 6.00
CA ASP A 377 13.00 -20.10 5.14
C ASP A 377 12.85 -18.57 5.09
N GLY A 378 11.79 -18.02 5.68
CA GLY A 378 11.37 -16.63 5.48
C GLY A 378 10.88 -16.39 4.05
N GLN A 379 10.72 -15.12 3.68
CA GLN A 379 10.18 -14.75 2.38
C GLN A 379 11.00 -13.62 1.75
N ALA A 380 11.41 -13.81 0.50
CA ALA A 380 11.86 -12.74 -0.37
C ALA A 380 10.74 -12.45 -1.38
N TRP A 381 10.20 -11.22 -1.37
CA TRP A 381 9.00 -10.90 -2.14
C TRP A 381 9.30 -10.43 -3.57
N GLY A 382 10.58 -10.25 -3.91
CA GLY A 382 10.99 -9.77 -5.24
C GLY A 382 10.57 -8.33 -5.57
N ILE A 383 10.11 -7.58 -4.55
CA ILE A 383 9.70 -6.18 -4.67
C ILE A 383 10.71 -5.25 -4.01
N GLY A 384 10.79 -4.02 -4.51
CA GLY A 384 11.56 -2.93 -3.92
C GLY A 384 10.71 -2.05 -3.00
N GLY A 385 11.38 -1.07 -2.40
CA GLY A 385 10.74 -0.06 -1.56
C GLY A 385 11.50 1.25 -1.59
N TYR A 386 10.94 2.27 -0.94
CA TYR A 386 11.58 3.57 -0.83
C TYR A 386 12.72 3.56 0.20
N SER A 387 13.81 4.28 -0.06
CA SER A 387 14.87 4.52 0.91
C SER A 387 14.40 5.53 1.98
N PRO A 388 14.56 5.26 3.29
CA PRO A 388 14.23 6.21 4.34
C PRO A 388 14.91 7.58 4.17
N ASN A 389 16.18 7.58 3.75
CA ASN A 389 16.93 8.81 3.50
C ASN A 389 16.49 9.47 2.20
N GLY A 390 16.19 8.68 1.17
CA GLY A 390 15.62 9.16 -0.08
C GLY A 390 14.26 9.84 0.09
N LEU A 391 13.40 9.30 0.96
CA LEU A 391 12.15 9.92 1.34
C LEU A 391 12.38 11.27 2.02
N ARG A 392 13.26 11.36 3.02
CA ARG A 392 13.57 12.65 3.68
C ARG A 392 14.15 13.68 2.69
N ALA A 393 15.09 13.27 1.85
CA ALA A 393 15.75 14.14 0.88
C ALA A 393 14.77 14.69 -0.18
N SER A 394 13.81 13.87 -0.61
CA SER A 394 12.75 14.27 -1.54
C SER A 394 11.59 15.01 -0.89
N GLY A 395 11.66 15.34 0.41
CA GLY A 395 10.56 15.96 1.14
C GLY A 395 9.32 15.06 1.20
N PHE A 396 9.54 13.75 1.20
CA PHE A 396 8.52 12.70 1.18
C PHE A 396 7.60 12.72 -0.05
N ALA A 397 7.97 13.43 -1.12
CA ALA A 397 7.16 13.54 -2.33
C ALA A 397 6.66 12.19 -2.90
N PRO A 398 7.49 11.13 -3.00
CA PRO A 398 7.01 9.83 -3.49
C PRO A 398 5.89 9.24 -2.64
N PHE A 399 6.00 9.34 -1.32
CA PHE A 399 5.00 8.80 -0.38
C PHE A 399 3.72 9.64 -0.39
N ILE A 400 3.82 10.96 -0.43
CA ILE A 400 2.66 11.87 -0.53
C ILE A 400 1.89 11.63 -1.83
N GLU A 401 2.59 11.53 -2.96
CA GLU A 401 1.97 11.22 -4.25
C GLU A 401 1.25 9.88 -4.24
N LEU A 402 1.87 8.86 -3.63
CA LEU A 402 1.29 7.54 -3.47
C LEU A 402 -0.01 7.56 -2.65
N LEU A 403 0.00 8.21 -1.48
CA LEU A 403 -1.20 8.33 -0.65
C LEU A 403 -2.33 9.04 -1.41
N ARG A 404 -2.02 10.16 -2.07
CA ARG A 404 -3.00 10.91 -2.89
C ARG A 404 -3.52 10.10 -4.07
N ALA A 405 -2.70 9.25 -4.67
CA ALA A 405 -3.10 8.38 -5.76
C ALA A 405 -4.10 7.33 -5.28
N VAL A 406 -3.76 6.60 -4.22
CA VAL A 406 -4.55 5.48 -3.71
C VAL A 406 -5.84 5.92 -3.01
N MET A 407 -5.82 7.06 -2.31
CA MET A 407 -7.01 7.59 -1.62
C MET A 407 -7.95 8.39 -2.53
N ARG A 408 -7.54 8.73 -3.76
CA ARG A 408 -8.40 9.48 -4.70
C ARG A 408 -9.63 8.64 -5.07
N ASP A 409 -10.81 9.23 -4.94
CA ASP A 409 -12.09 8.60 -5.25
C ASP A 409 -12.31 7.28 -4.48
N ARG A 410 -11.86 7.25 -3.21
CA ARG A 410 -12.02 6.15 -2.25
C ARG A 410 -12.53 6.66 -0.92
N GLY A 411 -13.26 5.80 -0.20
CA GLY A 411 -13.69 6.06 1.18
C GLY A 411 -12.69 5.57 2.23
N GLY A 412 -11.68 4.78 1.83
CA GLY A 412 -10.63 4.32 2.71
C GLY A 412 -9.46 3.67 1.98
N VAL A 413 -8.43 3.36 2.76
CA VAL A 413 -7.27 2.58 2.33
C VAL A 413 -6.90 1.55 3.40
N ARG A 414 -6.65 0.31 2.97
CA ARG A 414 -5.89 -0.68 3.69
C ARG A 414 -4.42 -0.51 3.28
N ILE A 415 -3.53 -0.38 4.26
CA ILE A 415 -2.08 -0.39 4.03
C ILE A 415 -1.58 -1.76 4.43
N ASP A 416 -1.12 -2.50 3.43
CA ASP A 416 -0.48 -3.79 3.60
C ASP A 416 0.79 -3.63 4.42
N HIS A 417 1.00 -4.53 5.39
CA HIS A 417 2.11 -4.47 6.33
C HIS A 417 2.39 -3.05 6.88
N ILE A 418 1.48 -2.48 7.70
CA ILE A 418 1.60 -1.10 8.23
C ILE A 418 2.90 -0.85 9.00
N LEU A 419 3.50 -1.92 9.52
CA LEU A 419 4.80 -1.88 10.19
C LEU A 419 5.92 -1.39 9.26
N GLY A 420 5.73 -1.40 7.94
CA GLY A 420 6.63 -0.78 6.96
C GLY A 420 6.85 0.72 7.18
N LEU A 421 5.95 1.42 7.86
CA LEU A 421 6.17 2.80 8.29
C LEU A 421 7.19 2.91 9.43
N LEU A 422 7.38 1.84 10.20
CA LEU A 422 8.36 1.74 11.29
C LEU A 422 9.66 1.10 10.82
N ARG A 423 9.56 -0.06 10.17
CA ARG A 423 10.70 -0.85 9.71
C ARG A 423 10.28 -1.84 8.61
N LEU A 424 11.20 -2.12 7.70
CA LEU A 424 11.04 -3.18 6.70
C LEU A 424 12.19 -4.17 6.78
N TRP A 425 11.90 -5.46 6.58
CA TRP A 425 12.94 -6.47 6.41
C TRP A 425 13.50 -6.34 4.99
N THR A 426 14.77 -5.96 4.91
CA THR A 426 15.48 -5.76 3.64
C THR A 426 16.52 -6.84 3.45
N ILE A 427 16.59 -7.37 2.23
CA ILE A 427 17.43 -8.48 1.84
C ILE A 427 18.32 -8.01 0.67
N PRO A 428 19.64 -8.27 0.68
CA PRO A 428 20.45 -8.10 -0.52
C PRO A 428 19.90 -8.93 -1.67
N ARG A 429 19.73 -8.32 -2.86
CA ARG A 429 19.10 -9.01 -3.99
C ARG A 429 19.83 -10.32 -4.32
N GLY A 430 19.08 -11.43 -4.35
CA GLY A 430 19.60 -12.76 -4.63
C GLY A 430 20.18 -13.51 -3.42
N ALA A 431 20.15 -12.91 -2.22
CA ALA A 431 20.48 -13.59 -0.97
C ALA A 431 19.26 -14.36 -0.40
N SER A 432 19.50 -15.19 0.62
CA SER A 432 18.42 -15.84 1.36
C SER A 432 17.69 -14.82 2.24
N SER A 433 16.40 -15.04 2.52
CA SER A 433 15.68 -14.18 3.48
C SER A 433 16.27 -14.24 4.90
N ALA A 434 16.94 -15.34 5.25
CA ALA A 434 17.69 -15.45 6.50
C ALA A 434 18.86 -14.45 6.60
N ASP A 435 19.37 -13.96 5.46
CA ASP A 435 20.47 -13.00 5.36
C ASP A 435 19.97 -11.55 5.26
N GLY A 436 18.76 -11.27 5.72
CA GLY A 436 18.18 -9.93 5.78
C GLY A 436 18.42 -9.18 7.09
N VAL A 437 17.95 -7.95 7.14
CA VAL A 437 17.99 -7.07 8.32
C VAL A 437 16.82 -6.09 8.29
N TYR A 438 16.27 -5.75 9.46
CA TYR A 438 15.30 -4.67 9.55
C TYR A 438 15.98 -3.29 9.36
N LEU A 439 15.44 -2.50 8.45
CA LEU A 439 15.79 -1.10 8.21
C LEU A 439 14.71 -0.18 8.80
N ARG A 440 15.08 0.78 9.65
CA ARG A 440 14.16 1.76 10.27
C ARG A 440 13.66 2.81 9.29
N TYR A 441 12.37 3.11 9.39
CA TYR A 441 11.68 4.18 8.66
C TYR A 441 11.28 5.32 9.60
N PRO A 442 11.10 6.55 9.07
CA PRO A 442 10.66 7.71 9.84
C PRO A 442 9.17 7.63 10.23
N LEU A 443 8.83 6.74 11.17
CA LEU A 443 7.45 6.44 11.57
C LEU A 443 6.60 7.68 11.79
N HIS A 444 7.06 8.61 12.63
CA HIS A 444 6.25 9.78 12.99
C HIS A 444 6.00 10.73 11.80
N ASP A 445 6.99 10.91 10.92
CA ASP A 445 6.79 11.72 9.70
C ASP A 445 5.76 11.05 8.79
N LEU A 446 5.88 9.73 8.59
CA LEU A 446 4.98 8.97 7.73
C LEU A 446 3.56 8.92 8.30
N LEU A 447 3.38 8.75 9.62
CA LEU A 447 2.06 8.77 10.26
C LEU A 447 1.41 10.16 10.19
N ARG A 448 2.18 11.24 10.32
CA ARG A 448 1.68 12.61 10.14
C ARG A 448 1.20 12.85 8.72
N LEU A 449 2.00 12.45 7.72
CA LEU A 449 1.61 12.56 6.31
C LEU A 449 0.39 11.70 5.98
N LEU A 450 0.33 10.48 6.53
CA LEU A 450 -0.82 9.59 6.40
C LEU A 450 -2.10 10.20 6.98
N ALA A 451 -2.03 10.75 8.21
CA ALA A 451 -3.17 11.41 8.84
C ALA A 451 -3.61 12.65 8.04
N LEU A 452 -2.65 13.45 7.55
CA LEU A 452 -2.94 14.62 6.74
C LEU A 452 -3.66 14.23 5.44
N GLU A 453 -3.13 13.30 4.66
CA GLU A 453 -3.74 12.90 3.39
C GLU A 453 -5.06 12.14 3.59
N SER A 454 -5.19 11.36 4.66
CA SER A 454 -6.45 10.73 5.06
C SER A 454 -7.57 11.76 5.25
N TRP A 455 -7.32 12.88 5.93
CA TRP A 455 -8.32 13.94 6.09
C TRP A 455 -8.62 14.68 4.79
N ARG A 456 -7.60 14.96 3.97
CA ARG A 456 -7.76 15.63 2.66
C ARG A 456 -8.64 14.82 1.71
N HIS A 457 -8.53 13.50 1.79
CA HIS A 457 -9.30 12.58 0.96
C HIS A 457 -10.56 12.05 1.64
N ARG A 458 -10.78 12.36 2.93
CA ARG A 458 -11.86 11.80 3.76
C ARG A 458 -11.88 10.27 3.71
N ALA A 459 -10.69 9.68 3.77
CA ALA A 459 -10.45 8.26 3.61
C ALA A 459 -10.06 7.63 4.96
N ILE A 460 -10.82 6.64 5.41
CA ILE A 460 -10.43 5.85 6.60
C ILE A 460 -9.14 5.08 6.34
N VAL A 461 -8.39 4.78 7.41
CA VAL A 461 -7.14 4.04 7.30
C VAL A 461 -7.21 2.76 8.11
N ILE A 462 -6.94 1.64 7.45
CA ILE A 462 -6.76 0.32 8.05
C ILE A 462 -5.30 -0.06 7.83
N GLY A 463 -4.56 -0.37 8.89
CA GLY A 463 -3.21 -0.89 8.81
C GLY A 463 -3.20 -2.37 9.12
N GLU A 464 -2.64 -3.19 8.22
CA GLU A 464 -2.40 -4.58 8.56
C GLU A 464 -1.29 -4.69 9.61
N ASP A 465 -1.68 -4.95 10.86
CA ASP A 465 -0.82 -5.07 12.03
C ASP A 465 -0.66 -6.54 12.49
N LEU A 466 -0.42 -7.43 11.53
CA LEU A 466 -0.17 -8.86 11.74
C LEU A 466 1.33 -9.18 11.85
N GLY A 467 1.65 -10.39 12.33
CA GLY A 467 3.03 -10.87 12.46
C GLY A 467 3.75 -10.36 13.71
N VAL A 468 5.06 -10.13 13.61
CA VAL A 468 5.92 -9.70 14.73
C VAL A 468 5.80 -8.19 14.95
N VAL A 469 4.78 -7.81 15.72
CA VAL A 469 4.45 -6.42 16.04
C VAL A 469 5.18 -6.00 17.32
N PRO A 470 6.04 -4.97 17.30
CA PRO A 470 6.68 -4.49 18.52
C PRO A 470 5.68 -3.97 19.55
N ASP A 471 6.01 -4.12 20.82
CA ASP A 471 5.21 -3.61 21.93
C ASP A 471 4.90 -2.11 21.78
N GLY A 472 3.67 -1.73 22.13
CA GLY A 472 3.20 -0.34 22.09
C GLY A 472 2.76 0.17 20.72
N ILE A 473 3.23 -0.43 19.61
CA ILE A 473 2.94 0.09 18.25
C ILE A 473 1.45 0.06 17.91
N ARG A 474 0.71 -0.97 18.32
CA ARG A 474 -0.75 -1.02 18.11
C ARG A 474 -1.47 0.15 18.78
N ALA A 475 -1.04 0.51 20.00
CA ALA A 475 -1.62 1.62 20.73
C ALA A 475 -1.28 2.97 20.06
N GLU A 476 -0.05 3.12 19.55
CA GLU A 476 0.34 4.33 18.81
C GLU A 476 -0.45 4.49 17.50
N LEU A 477 -0.59 3.42 16.71
CA LEU A 477 -1.39 3.39 15.48
C LEU A 477 -2.86 3.77 15.76
N SER A 478 -3.45 3.16 16.79
CA SER A 478 -4.81 3.45 17.25
C SER A 478 -5.00 4.91 17.66
N GLN A 479 -4.06 5.49 18.42
CA GLN A 479 -4.08 6.91 18.78
C GLN A 479 -4.01 7.83 17.55
N ARG A 480 -3.32 7.39 16.50
CA ARG A 480 -3.27 8.05 15.19
C ARG A 480 -4.48 7.74 14.30
N GLY A 481 -5.51 7.04 14.79
CA GLY A 481 -6.72 6.72 14.05
C GLY A 481 -6.51 5.70 12.93
N VAL A 482 -5.44 4.93 12.98
CA VAL A 482 -5.21 3.79 12.08
C VAL A 482 -5.85 2.56 12.71
N MET A 483 -6.85 1.98 12.04
CA MET A 483 -7.50 0.77 12.51
C MET A 483 -6.60 -0.45 12.31
N GLY A 484 -6.53 -1.36 13.28
CA GLY A 484 -5.86 -2.65 13.11
C GLY A 484 -6.71 -3.68 12.35
N ILE A 485 -6.21 -4.91 12.26
CA ILE A 485 -6.94 -6.06 11.74
C ILE A 485 -6.89 -7.25 12.72
N ASP A 486 -8.07 -7.76 13.07
CA ASP A 486 -8.23 -8.99 13.83
C ASP A 486 -8.77 -10.08 12.92
N VAL A 487 -7.98 -11.13 12.74
CA VAL A 487 -8.34 -12.29 11.93
C VAL A 487 -8.78 -13.40 12.88
N LEU A 488 -10.02 -13.87 12.75
CA LEU A 488 -10.63 -14.89 13.60
C LEU A 488 -9.69 -16.07 13.91
N LEU A 489 -8.96 -16.55 12.90
CA LEU A 489 -8.05 -17.71 13.03
C LEU A 489 -6.85 -17.45 13.95
N PHE A 490 -6.52 -16.19 14.23
CA PHE A 490 -5.41 -15.78 15.10
C PHE A 490 -5.90 -15.17 16.43
N THR A 491 -7.20 -14.91 16.56
CA THR A 491 -7.79 -14.23 17.72
C THR A 491 -8.10 -15.23 18.84
N SER A 492 -7.09 -15.58 19.62
CA SER A 492 -7.20 -16.50 20.77
C SER A 492 -6.42 -16.00 22.00
N ASP A 493 -6.75 -16.53 23.18
CA ASP A 493 -6.00 -16.27 24.41
C ASP A 493 -4.71 -17.11 24.49
N ALA A 494 -3.92 -16.91 25.56
CA ALA A 494 -2.67 -17.66 25.78
C ALA A 494 -2.87 -19.19 25.94
N LYS A 495 -4.10 -19.66 26.14
CA LYS A 495 -4.45 -21.08 26.22
C LYS A 495 -5.03 -21.62 24.90
N GLY A 496 -5.08 -20.78 23.86
CA GLY A 496 -5.59 -21.11 22.53
C GLY A 496 -7.12 -21.12 22.43
N ALA A 497 -7.85 -20.60 23.42
CA ALA A 497 -9.30 -20.44 23.33
C ALA A 497 -9.65 -19.18 22.51
N PHE A 498 -10.59 -19.29 21.57
CA PHE A 498 -11.02 -18.14 20.77
C PHE A 498 -11.67 -17.08 21.65
N LEU A 499 -11.36 -15.81 21.39
CA LEU A 499 -11.87 -14.71 22.19
C LEU A 499 -13.37 -14.49 21.92
N ALA A 500 -14.15 -14.34 23.00
CA ALA A 500 -15.54 -13.91 22.92
C ALA A 500 -15.66 -12.52 22.24
N PRO A 501 -16.75 -12.22 21.50
CA PRO A 501 -16.89 -10.96 20.77
C PRO A 501 -16.67 -9.67 21.59
N ALA A 502 -16.96 -9.70 22.89
CA ALA A 502 -16.73 -8.57 23.79
C ALA A 502 -15.25 -8.24 24.05
N HIS A 503 -14.33 -9.16 23.76
CA HIS A 503 -12.89 -8.99 23.95
C HIS A 503 -12.14 -8.65 22.64
N TRP A 504 -12.86 -8.52 21.52
CA TRP A 504 -12.26 -8.06 20.27
C TRP A 504 -11.94 -6.57 20.34
N ARG A 505 -10.92 -6.15 19.61
CA ARG A 505 -10.47 -4.76 19.58
C ARG A 505 -11.54 -3.85 18.98
N GLY A 506 -11.83 -2.73 19.64
CA GLY A 506 -12.79 -1.73 19.14
C GLY A 506 -12.22 -0.81 18.06
N ASP A 507 -10.90 -0.81 17.92
CA ASP A 507 -10.09 -0.02 17.00
C ASP A 507 -9.50 -0.88 15.86
N ALA A 508 -10.11 -2.03 15.56
CA ALA A 508 -9.70 -2.92 14.48
C ALA A 508 -10.89 -3.34 13.61
N ILE A 509 -10.62 -3.72 12.37
CA ILE A 509 -11.57 -4.50 11.58
C ILE A 509 -11.50 -5.97 12.01
N ALA A 510 -12.66 -6.62 12.10
CA ALA A 510 -12.76 -8.05 12.36
C ALA A 510 -13.01 -8.79 11.04
N THR A 511 -12.22 -9.82 10.75
CA THR A 511 -12.42 -10.69 9.58
C THR A 511 -12.39 -12.17 9.94
N THR A 512 -13.09 -13.00 9.19
CA THR A 512 -13.07 -14.46 9.36
C THR A 512 -11.79 -15.10 8.81
N THR A 513 -11.26 -14.55 7.73
CA THR A 513 -10.02 -14.99 7.05
C THR A 513 -9.42 -13.82 6.24
N THR A 514 -8.29 -14.04 5.56
CA THR A 514 -7.69 -13.08 4.62
C THR A 514 -7.49 -13.74 3.26
N HIS A 515 -6.91 -13.02 2.30
CA HIS A 515 -6.58 -13.58 0.98
C HIS A 515 -5.37 -14.51 1.02
N ASP A 516 -4.52 -14.41 2.05
CA ASP A 516 -3.36 -15.30 2.27
C ASP A 516 -3.73 -16.60 3.00
N LEU A 517 -4.95 -16.68 3.52
CA LEU A 517 -5.42 -17.79 4.33
C LEU A 517 -6.49 -18.58 3.59
N PRO A 518 -6.64 -19.88 3.89
CA PRO A 518 -7.74 -20.67 3.34
C PRO A 518 -9.10 -20.04 3.70
N THR A 519 -10.11 -20.33 2.88
CA THR A 519 -11.50 -20.06 3.27
C THR A 519 -11.80 -20.73 4.62
N LEU A 520 -12.77 -20.22 5.38
CA LEU A 520 -13.12 -20.82 6.68
C LEU A 520 -13.48 -22.31 6.54
N ARG A 521 -14.15 -22.70 5.44
CA ARG A 521 -14.41 -24.11 5.13
C ARG A 521 -13.11 -24.88 4.86
N GLY A 522 -12.24 -24.34 4.01
CA GLY A 522 -10.95 -24.96 3.70
C GLY A 522 -10.09 -25.16 4.94
N TRP A 523 -10.06 -24.15 5.82
CA TRP A 523 -9.41 -24.25 7.14
C TRP A 523 -10.05 -25.37 7.98
N ARG A 524 -11.38 -25.38 8.15
CA ARG A 524 -12.02 -26.45 8.96
C ARG A 524 -11.74 -27.85 8.43
N CYS A 525 -11.61 -28.02 7.12
CA CYS A 525 -11.30 -29.29 6.47
C CYS A 525 -9.81 -29.63 6.41
N GLY A 526 -8.91 -28.68 6.72
CA GLY A 526 -7.46 -28.88 6.60
C GLY A 526 -6.95 -28.89 5.16
N GLU A 527 -7.67 -28.25 4.21
CA GLU A 527 -7.29 -28.23 2.80
C GLU A 527 -5.93 -27.55 2.58
N ASP A 528 -5.61 -26.50 3.35
CA ASP A 528 -4.30 -25.83 3.35
C ASP A 528 -3.15 -26.75 3.81
N ILE A 529 -3.41 -27.63 4.76
CA ILE A 529 -2.44 -28.62 5.27
C ILE A 529 -2.14 -29.65 4.16
N ASP A 530 -3.17 -30.10 3.46
CA ASP A 530 -3.03 -31.04 2.34
C ASP A 530 -2.32 -30.40 1.14
N TRP A 531 -2.59 -29.12 0.86
CA TRP A 531 -1.86 -28.37 -0.15
C TRP A 531 -0.38 -28.21 0.19
N ARG A 532 -0.01 -27.87 1.44
CA ARG A 532 1.39 -27.81 1.86
C ARG A 532 2.11 -29.14 1.65
N ARG A 533 1.45 -30.28 1.94
CA ARG A 533 2.00 -31.61 1.65
C ARG A 533 2.18 -31.84 0.14
N ARG A 534 1.19 -31.47 -0.67
CA ARG A 534 1.21 -31.62 -2.14
C ARG A 534 2.33 -30.79 -2.78
N LEU A 535 2.56 -29.59 -2.26
CA LEU A 535 3.63 -28.69 -2.67
C LEU A 535 4.99 -29.04 -2.06
N GLN A 536 5.09 -30.13 -1.29
CA GLN A 536 6.32 -30.60 -0.64
C GLN A 536 6.91 -29.60 0.37
N LEU A 537 6.07 -28.71 0.92
CA LEU A 537 6.43 -27.76 1.98
C LEU A 537 6.36 -28.38 3.38
N SER A 538 5.81 -29.59 3.49
CA SER A 538 5.73 -30.35 4.74
C SER A 538 5.83 -31.85 4.46
N ASP A 539 6.34 -32.62 5.44
CA ASP A 539 6.35 -34.07 5.37
C ASP A 539 5.04 -34.70 5.87
N ALA A 540 4.94 -36.04 5.80
CA ALA A 540 3.74 -36.77 6.22
C ALA A 540 3.54 -36.80 7.75
N ALA A 541 4.62 -36.68 8.53
CA ALA A 541 4.53 -36.62 9.99
C ALA A 541 3.98 -35.26 10.42
N GLN A 542 4.51 -34.17 9.86
CA GLN A 542 4.02 -32.81 10.05
C GLN A 542 2.57 -32.67 9.62
N GLN A 543 2.20 -33.19 8.44
CA GLN A 543 0.81 -33.18 7.96
C GLN A 543 -0.16 -33.81 8.98
N ARG A 544 0.19 -34.98 9.55
CA ARG A 544 -0.64 -35.65 10.56
C ARG A 544 -0.75 -34.85 11.85
N ALA A 545 0.36 -34.26 12.30
CA ALA A 545 0.40 -33.41 13.48
C ALA A 545 -0.49 -32.16 13.29
N ASP A 546 -0.33 -31.46 12.16
CA ASP A 546 -1.10 -30.26 11.81
C ASP A 546 -2.60 -30.55 11.73
N HIS A 547 -3.01 -31.68 11.16
CA HIS A 547 -4.41 -32.11 11.13
C HIS A 547 -4.96 -32.41 12.54
N ALA A 548 -4.14 -32.96 13.44
CA ALA A 548 -4.54 -33.19 14.82
C ALA A 548 -4.75 -31.86 15.57
N THR A 549 -3.83 -30.92 15.41
CA THR A 549 -3.96 -29.55 15.92
C THR A 549 -5.22 -28.89 15.36
N ARG A 550 -5.42 -28.94 14.03
CA ARG A 550 -6.60 -28.35 13.37
C ARG A 550 -7.91 -28.89 13.92
N ARG A 551 -8.04 -30.20 14.17
CA ARG A 551 -9.25 -30.78 14.78
C ARG A 551 -9.51 -30.22 16.18
N ALA A 552 -8.46 -30.06 16.99
CA ALA A 552 -8.58 -29.45 18.30
C ALA A 552 -8.99 -27.97 18.20
N ASP A 553 -8.43 -27.23 17.25
CA ASP A 553 -8.76 -25.82 17.02
C ASP A 553 -10.21 -25.65 16.58
N VAL A 554 -10.68 -26.48 15.64
CA VAL A 554 -12.09 -26.49 15.19
C VAL A 554 -13.03 -26.79 16.35
N ALA A 555 -12.71 -27.77 17.20
CA ALA A 555 -13.51 -28.07 18.38
C ALA A 555 -13.58 -26.88 19.36
N ARG A 556 -12.47 -26.15 19.55
CA ARG A 556 -12.44 -24.93 20.38
C ARG A 556 -13.26 -23.80 19.75
N MET A 557 -13.20 -23.64 18.42
CA MET A 557 -14.03 -22.68 17.70
C MET A 557 -15.52 -22.98 17.88
N ASP A 558 -15.93 -24.24 17.70
CA ASP A 558 -17.32 -24.66 17.85
C ASP A 558 -17.84 -24.45 19.27
N ALA A 559 -17.02 -24.75 20.28
CA ALA A 559 -17.35 -24.47 21.67
C ALA A 559 -17.51 -22.97 21.95
N ALA A 560 -16.63 -22.13 21.39
CA ALA A 560 -16.72 -20.68 21.55
C ALA A 560 -17.97 -20.08 20.88
N VAL A 561 -18.31 -20.55 19.67
CA VAL A 561 -19.53 -20.14 18.96
C VAL A 561 -20.79 -20.60 19.70
N ALA A 562 -20.79 -21.81 20.28
CA ALA A 562 -21.93 -22.31 21.05
C ALA A 562 -22.15 -21.58 22.39
N ALA A 563 -21.10 -20.93 22.93
CA ALA A 563 -21.14 -20.20 24.19
C ALA A 563 -21.49 -18.71 24.03
N ALA A 564 -21.39 -18.17 22.81
CA ALA A 564 -21.74 -16.79 22.45
C ALA A 564 -23.22 -16.65 22.13
#